data_AF-A0A520G5S0-F1
#
_entry.id   AF-A0A520G5S0-F1
#
_cell.length_a   1.000
_cell.length_b   1.000
_cell.length_c   1.000
_cell.angle_alpha   90.00
_cell.angle_beta   90.00
_cell.angle_gamma   90.00
#
_symmetry.space_group_name_H-M   'P 1'
#
loop_
_entity.id
_entity.type
_entity.pdbx_description
1 polymer ?
#
loop_
_entity_poly.entity_id
_entity_poly.type
_entity_poly.pdbx_seq_one_letter_code
_entity_poly.pdbx_strand_id
1 'polypeptide(L)'
;HVVRQSPAFFETTQGGEVLSRLTTDTTLVQTVVGSSLSMGLRNAVMGLGALGMLVWTNPYVMTQVLGILVLVVLPSLWFGRRVRRLSRASQDRVADASAIASEVLAAIPVVQGYTAEARESARFAEATHGAFRTAVRRTAARSVLIAFIIIATSAALLWGLYQGTQAVLDGRISAGHLGQTVVYVIILAGAFAVLGEVYGDLLRAAGATERLMELLHARSPVESPAAPETVPLPAGGSRVQLDDITFHYPSRPATAALAGVSLSAAPGETVALVGASGAGKSTVFQLLLRFYDPQAGRVSIDGVAVDRMSLAALRKRIGLVPQDAVIFSGSALENIRYGRPDASDEDVYAAAHAAFADEFIRALPEGYGTFLGERGVRLSGGQRQRIAIARAMLKNAPLL
;
A
#
# COMPACT_ATOMS: atom_id res chain seq x y z
N HIS A 1 13.06 0.96 -6.12
CA HIS A 1 12.51 -0.19 -6.85
C HIS A 1 11.15 0.16 -7.46
N VAL A 2 10.11 0.44 -6.65
CA VAL A 2 8.73 0.78 -7.08
C VAL A 2 8.65 1.85 -8.19
N VAL A 3 9.28 3.02 -8.02
CA VAL A 3 9.22 4.11 -9.02
C VAL A 3 9.92 3.80 -10.35
N ARG A 4 10.63 2.67 -10.45
CA ARG A 4 11.24 2.17 -11.68
C ARG A 4 10.32 1.21 -12.44
N GLN A 5 9.21 0.79 -11.83
CA GLN A 5 8.22 -0.06 -12.49
C GLN A 5 7.49 0.73 -13.58
N SER A 6 7.08 0.05 -14.65
CA SER A 6 6.29 0.66 -15.74
C SER A 6 4.89 1.07 -15.26
N PRO A 7 4.21 1.97 -15.98
CA PRO A 7 2.80 2.28 -15.73
C PRO A 7 1.89 1.04 -15.74
N ALA A 8 2.24 0.00 -16.49
CA ALA A 8 1.50 -1.27 -16.49
C ALA A 8 1.40 -1.90 -15.09
N PHE A 9 2.45 -1.81 -14.27
CA PHE A 9 2.42 -2.30 -12.88
C PHE A 9 1.38 -1.55 -12.03
N PHE A 10 1.22 -0.25 -12.27
CA PHE A 10 0.29 0.60 -11.53
C PHE A 10 -1.16 0.55 -12.06
N GLU A 11 -1.39 -0.09 -13.21
CA GLU A 11 -2.75 -0.43 -13.66
C GLU A 11 -3.34 -1.60 -12.87
N THR A 12 -2.52 -2.59 -12.52
CA THR A 12 -2.96 -3.78 -11.79
C THR A 12 -2.78 -3.65 -10.27
N THR A 13 -1.79 -2.87 -9.83
CA THR A 13 -1.47 -2.67 -8.41
C THR A 13 -1.75 -1.22 -8.02
N GLN A 14 -2.75 -1.02 -7.14
CA GLN A 14 -3.16 0.33 -6.76
C GLN A 14 -2.08 1.04 -5.93
N GLY A 15 -1.89 2.36 -6.14
CA GLY A 15 -0.89 3.14 -5.40
C GLY A 15 -1.05 3.09 -3.88
N GLY A 16 -2.29 3.05 -3.39
CA GLY A 16 -2.59 2.89 -1.96
C GLY A 16 -2.14 1.55 -1.40
N GLU A 17 -2.26 0.47 -2.18
CA GLU A 17 -1.76 -0.85 -1.79
C GLU A 17 -0.23 -0.84 -1.68
N VAL A 18 0.47 -0.25 -2.66
CA VAL A 18 1.93 -0.13 -2.63
C VAL A 18 2.38 0.65 -1.39
N LEU A 19 1.71 1.76 -1.05
CA LEU A 19 2.02 2.55 0.14
C LEU A 19 1.77 1.76 1.43
N SER A 20 0.66 1.01 1.50
CA SER A 20 0.36 0.14 2.64
C SER A 20 1.43 -0.95 2.82
N ARG A 21 1.87 -1.61 1.73
CA ARG A 21 2.98 -2.58 1.79
C ARG A 21 4.27 -1.89 2.29
N LEU A 22 4.63 -0.73 1.76
CA LEU A 22 5.86 -0.02 2.16
C LEU A 22 5.86 0.47 3.62
N THR A 23 4.70 0.67 4.25
CA THR A 23 4.59 1.24 5.60
C THR A 23 4.12 0.22 6.63
N THR A 24 2.99 -0.43 6.38
CA THR A 24 2.35 -1.36 7.32
C THR A 24 3.10 -2.68 7.36
N ASP A 25 3.41 -3.26 6.19
CA ASP A 25 4.09 -4.56 6.14
C ASP A 25 5.54 -4.46 6.65
N THR A 26 6.25 -3.38 6.33
CA THR A 26 7.61 -3.13 6.86
C THR A 26 7.61 -2.93 8.37
N THR A 27 6.61 -2.24 8.93
CA THR A 27 6.46 -2.06 10.39
C THR A 27 6.23 -3.41 11.08
N LEU A 28 5.42 -4.31 10.50
CA LEU A 28 5.21 -5.65 11.06
C LEU A 28 6.50 -6.46 11.12
N VAL A 29 7.31 -6.42 10.06
CA VAL A 29 8.62 -7.08 10.03
C VAL A 29 9.56 -6.47 11.06
N GLN A 30 9.59 -5.14 11.17
CA GLN A 30 10.40 -4.42 12.16
C GLN A 30 10.02 -4.82 13.59
N THR A 31 8.73 -4.90 13.93
CA THR A 31 8.29 -5.31 15.27
C THR A 31 8.78 -6.72 15.63
N VAL A 32 8.68 -7.67 14.69
CA VAL A 32 9.11 -9.04 14.92
C VAL A 32 10.62 -9.14 15.18
N VAL A 33 11.42 -8.49 14.33
CA VAL A 33 12.88 -8.50 14.46
C VAL A 33 13.34 -7.68 15.67
N GLY A 34 12.67 -6.57 15.96
CA GLY A 34 13.06 -5.61 16.98
C GLY A 34 12.70 -6.01 18.42
N SER A 35 11.57 -6.70 18.63
CA SER A 35 11.13 -7.03 20.00
C SER A 35 10.48 -8.39 20.13
N SER A 36 9.59 -8.82 19.22
CA SER A 36 8.82 -10.06 19.42
C SER A 36 9.72 -11.29 19.50
N LEU A 37 10.80 -11.36 18.69
CA LEU A 37 11.74 -12.50 18.75
C LEU A 37 12.48 -12.57 20.09
N SER A 38 12.94 -11.42 20.60
CA SER A 38 13.64 -11.34 21.90
C SER A 38 12.70 -11.72 23.06
N MET A 39 11.47 -11.17 23.06
CA MET A 39 10.45 -11.54 24.03
C MET A 39 10.10 -13.02 23.94
N GLY A 40 9.98 -13.56 22.73
CA GLY A 40 9.75 -14.98 22.48
C GLY A 40 10.85 -15.85 23.06
N LEU A 41 12.12 -15.51 22.77
CA LEU A 41 13.27 -16.26 23.30
C LEU A 41 13.33 -16.23 24.82
N ARG A 42 13.17 -15.05 25.44
CA ARG A 42 13.13 -14.90 26.91
C ARG A 42 12.04 -15.77 27.52
N ASN A 43 10.83 -15.72 26.97
CA ASN A 43 9.70 -16.48 27.49
C ASN A 43 9.81 -17.98 27.17
N ALA A 44 10.44 -18.38 26.07
CA ALA A 44 10.78 -19.77 25.79
C ALA A 44 11.74 -20.32 26.85
N VAL A 45 12.81 -19.59 27.17
CA VAL A 45 13.77 -19.97 28.22
C VAL A 45 13.08 -20.04 29.59
N MET A 46 12.33 -18.99 29.97
CA MET A 46 11.59 -18.97 31.24
C MET A 46 10.54 -20.10 31.33
N GLY A 47 9.79 -20.32 30.25
CA GLY A 47 8.77 -21.35 30.16
C GLY A 47 9.35 -22.76 30.25
N LEU A 48 10.40 -23.05 29.48
CA LEU A 48 11.09 -24.36 29.54
C LEU A 48 11.74 -24.58 30.91
N GLY A 49 12.34 -23.54 31.51
CA GLY A 49 12.89 -23.62 32.86
C GLY A 49 11.82 -23.91 33.92
N ALA A 50 10.71 -23.18 33.91
CA ALA A 50 9.60 -23.42 34.83
C ALA A 50 8.95 -24.80 34.61
N LEU A 51 8.79 -25.21 33.35
CA LEU A 51 8.28 -26.53 32.98
C LEU A 51 9.18 -27.65 33.53
N GLY A 52 10.50 -27.55 33.31
CA GLY A 52 11.47 -28.53 33.78
C GLY A 52 11.48 -28.62 35.30
N MET A 53 11.47 -27.48 36.00
CA MET A 53 11.41 -27.45 37.45
C MET A 53 10.11 -28.08 37.99
N LEU A 54 8.95 -27.79 37.39
CA LEU A 54 7.67 -28.37 37.79
C LEU A 54 7.63 -29.89 37.58
N VAL A 55 8.12 -30.38 36.44
CA VAL A 55 8.19 -31.82 36.14
C VAL A 55 9.12 -32.53 37.12
N TRP A 56 10.27 -31.94 37.43
CA TRP A 56 11.25 -32.55 38.33
C TRP A 56 10.78 -32.56 39.79
N THR A 57 10.16 -31.48 40.26
CA THR A 57 9.73 -31.36 41.66
C THR A 57 8.40 -32.05 41.95
N ASN A 58 7.45 -32.08 41.00
CA ASN A 58 6.14 -32.68 41.25
C ASN A 58 5.45 -33.18 39.96
N PRO A 59 5.79 -34.39 39.49
CA PRO A 59 5.20 -34.97 38.28
C PRO A 59 3.67 -35.22 38.38
N TYR A 60 3.13 -35.38 39.60
CA TYR A 60 1.69 -35.57 39.83
C TYR A 60 0.89 -34.27 39.69
N VAL A 61 1.41 -33.16 40.23
CA VAL A 61 0.83 -31.82 40.01
C VAL A 61 0.87 -31.47 38.52
N MET A 62 1.91 -31.90 37.81
CA MET A 62 2.03 -31.65 36.38
C MET A 62 0.94 -32.33 35.55
N THR A 63 0.53 -33.54 35.92
CA THR A 63 -0.59 -34.25 35.26
C THR A 63 -1.92 -33.51 35.47
N GLN A 64 -2.12 -32.93 36.65
CA GLN A 64 -3.29 -32.12 36.97
C GLN A 64 -3.29 -30.79 36.19
N VAL A 65 -2.15 -30.10 36.13
CA VAL A 65 -1.99 -28.87 35.34
C VAL A 65 -2.27 -29.15 33.86
N LEU A 66 -1.78 -30.26 33.31
CA LEU A 66 -2.03 -30.63 31.92
C LEU A 66 -3.52 -30.96 31.69
N GLY A 67 -4.17 -31.66 32.61
CA GLY A 67 -5.60 -31.96 32.55
C GLY A 67 -6.47 -30.71 32.61
N ILE A 68 -6.17 -29.79 33.52
CA ILE A 68 -6.81 -28.48 33.63
C ILE A 68 -6.58 -27.66 32.37
N LEU A 69 -5.36 -27.65 31.85
CA LEU A 69 -5.03 -26.94 30.62
C LEU A 69 -5.90 -27.45 29.46
N VAL A 70 -6.02 -28.76 29.28
CA VAL A 70 -6.90 -29.35 28.27
C VAL A 70 -8.37 -28.96 28.49
N LEU A 71 -8.84 -29.02 29.74
CA LEU A 71 -10.21 -28.67 30.13
C LEU A 71 -10.54 -27.19 29.85
N VAL A 72 -9.58 -26.28 30.00
CA VAL A 72 -9.78 -24.85 29.74
C VAL A 72 -9.57 -24.52 28.26
N VAL A 73 -8.53 -25.08 27.64
CA VAL A 73 -8.13 -24.75 26.27
C VAL A 73 -9.12 -25.31 25.25
N LEU A 74 -9.58 -26.56 25.36
CA LEU A 74 -10.47 -27.15 24.35
C LEU A 74 -11.79 -26.39 24.19
N PRO A 75 -12.55 -26.08 25.27
CA PRO A 75 -13.76 -25.25 25.15
C PRO A 75 -13.42 -23.84 24.66
N SER A 76 -12.30 -23.26 25.12
CA SER A 76 -11.87 -21.93 24.68
C SER A 76 -11.58 -21.87 23.17
N LEU A 77 -10.99 -22.92 22.60
CA LEU A 77 -10.79 -23.04 21.15
C LEU A 77 -12.12 -23.12 20.40
N TRP A 78 -13.09 -23.88 20.92
CA TRP A 78 -14.42 -24.00 20.33
C TRP A 78 -15.19 -22.68 20.35
N PHE A 79 -15.30 -22.03 21.51
CA PHE A 79 -15.89 -20.69 21.64
C PHE A 79 -15.14 -19.63 20.81
N GLY A 80 -13.80 -19.75 20.77
CA GLY A 80 -12.91 -18.88 19.99
C GLY A 80 -13.25 -18.86 18.49
N ARG A 81 -13.69 -19.99 17.91
CA ARG A 81 -14.15 -20.03 16.50
C ARG A 81 -15.33 -19.08 16.25
N ARG A 82 -16.29 -19.03 17.17
CA ARG A 82 -17.44 -18.13 17.08
C ARG A 82 -17.02 -16.67 17.19
N VAL A 83 -16.12 -16.35 18.14
CA VAL A 83 -15.56 -15.00 18.29
C VAL A 83 -14.81 -14.58 17.03
N ARG A 84 -14.00 -15.46 16.43
CA ARG A 84 -13.30 -15.19 15.15
C ARG A 84 -14.27 -14.89 14.01
N ARG A 85 -15.34 -15.67 13.85
CA ARG A 85 -16.37 -15.43 12.82
C ARG A 85 -17.06 -14.08 13.00
N LEU A 86 -17.45 -13.74 14.24
CA LEU A 86 -18.04 -12.44 14.55
C LEU A 86 -17.06 -11.28 14.37
N SER A 87 -15.77 -11.51 14.62
CA SER A 87 -14.72 -10.51 14.41
C SER A 87 -14.55 -10.16 12.95
N ARG A 88 -14.54 -11.16 12.05
CA ARG A 88 -14.51 -10.94 10.59
C ARG A 88 -15.74 -10.15 10.12
N ALA A 89 -16.94 -10.61 10.45
CA ALA A 89 -18.17 -9.91 10.10
C ALA A 89 -18.25 -8.47 10.64
N SER A 90 -17.64 -8.19 11.80
CA SER A 90 -17.53 -6.84 12.34
C SER A 90 -16.53 -5.98 11.57
N GLN A 91 -15.42 -6.55 11.10
CA GLN A 91 -14.44 -5.83 10.26
C GLN A 91 -15.04 -5.50 8.89
N ASP A 92 -15.72 -6.46 8.27
CA ASP A 92 -16.37 -6.29 6.98
C ASP A 92 -17.37 -5.11 7.03
N ARG A 93 -18.23 -5.07 8.06
CA ARG A 93 -19.19 -3.95 8.22
C ARG A 93 -18.56 -2.60 8.50
N VAL A 94 -17.40 -2.56 9.16
CA VAL A 94 -16.65 -1.31 9.35
C VAL A 94 -16.06 -0.87 8.01
N ALA A 95 -15.52 -1.80 7.22
CA ALA A 95 -14.99 -1.51 5.89
C ALA A 95 -16.09 -0.98 4.95
N ASP A 96 -17.29 -1.57 4.95
CA ASP A 96 -18.42 -1.08 4.17
C ASP A 96 -18.78 0.37 4.53
N ALA A 97 -18.87 0.70 5.83
CA ALA A 97 -19.17 2.05 6.29
C ALA A 97 -18.05 3.05 5.90
N SER A 98 -16.79 2.66 6.03
CA SER A 98 -15.64 3.47 5.61
C SER A 98 -15.61 3.68 4.09
N ALA A 99 -15.98 2.68 3.29
CA ALA A 99 -16.06 2.80 1.85
C ALA A 99 -17.12 3.82 1.43
N ILE A 100 -18.32 3.77 2.04
CA ILE A 100 -19.38 4.77 1.81
C ILE A 100 -18.88 6.17 2.15
N ALA A 101 -18.25 6.36 3.32
CA ALA A 101 -17.72 7.66 3.71
C ALA A 101 -16.65 8.18 2.74
N SER A 102 -15.73 7.31 2.32
CA SER A 102 -14.69 7.67 1.36
C SER A 102 -15.26 8.05 -0.01
N GLU A 103 -16.27 7.34 -0.50
CA GLU A 103 -16.97 7.64 -1.76
C GLU A 103 -17.66 9.01 -1.69
N VAL A 104 -18.45 9.25 -0.65
CA VAL A 104 -19.22 10.48 -0.44
C VAL A 104 -18.29 11.69 -0.28
N LEU A 105 -17.22 11.58 0.51
CA LEU A 105 -16.27 12.67 0.74
C LEU A 105 -15.42 12.96 -0.50
N ALA A 106 -15.01 11.94 -1.24
CA ALA A 106 -14.27 12.11 -2.50
C ALA A 106 -15.11 12.82 -3.58
N ALA A 107 -16.44 12.65 -3.53
CA ALA A 107 -17.39 13.23 -4.48
C ALA A 107 -18.26 14.32 -3.85
N ILE A 108 -17.79 15.04 -2.82
CA ILE A 108 -18.61 16.02 -2.10
C ILE A 108 -19.27 17.08 -2.99
N PRO A 109 -18.64 17.61 -4.06
CA PRO A 109 -19.31 18.58 -4.94
C PRO A 109 -20.48 17.96 -5.72
N VAL A 110 -20.44 16.66 -6.01
CA VAL A 110 -21.56 15.94 -6.64
C VAL A 110 -22.70 15.81 -5.63
N VAL A 111 -22.39 15.36 -4.40
CA VAL A 111 -23.40 15.20 -3.35
C VAL A 111 -24.12 16.53 -3.07
N GLN A 112 -23.36 17.63 -2.93
CA GLN A 112 -23.92 18.97 -2.72
C GLN A 112 -24.63 19.52 -3.97
N GLY A 113 -24.10 19.26 -5.16
CA GLY A 113 -24.72 19.67 -6.42
C GLY A 113 -26.09 19.04 -6.65
N TYR A 114 -26.32 17.84 -6.13
CA TYR A 114 -27.61 17.14 -6.16
C TYR A 114 -28.39 17.21 -4.85
N THR A 115 -27.98 18.06 -3.90
CA THR A 115 -28.61 18.24 -2.57
C THR A 115 -28.93 16.91 -1.86
N ALA A 116 -28.02 15.96 -1.97
CA ALA A 116 -28.19 14.59 -1.50
C ALA A 116 -27.59 14.35 -0.09
N GLU A 117 -27.16 15.41 0.62
CA GLU A 117 -26.44 15.31 1.90
C GLU A 117 -27.24 14.53 2.95
N ALA A 118 -28.55 14.78 3.06
CA ALA A 118 -29.41 14.09 4.01
C ALA A 118 -29.54 12.59 3.68
N ARG A 119 -29.62 12.24 2.39
CA ARG A 119 -29.73 10.84 1.92
C ARG A 119 -28.44 10.08 2.18
N GLU A 120 -27.30 10.65 1.82
CA GLU A 120 -26.00 10.02 2.05
C GLU A 120 -25.64 9.95 3.53
N SER A 121 -26.03 10.95 4.33
CA SER A 121 -25.90 10.91 5.79
C SER A 121 -26.72 9.78 6.40
N ALA A 122 -27.97 9.58 5.96
CA ALA A 122 -28.81 8.45 6.42
C ALA A 122 -28.23 7.08 6.02
N ARG A 123 -27.73 6.94 4.79
CA ARG A 123 -27.05 5.73 4.30
C ARG A 123 -25.81 5.41 5.14
N PHE A 124 -24.99 6.41 5.45
CA PHE A 124 -23.83 6.24 6.32
C PHE A 124 -24.22 5.89 7.77
N ALA A 125 -25.27 6.53 8.30
CA ALA A 125 -25.79 6.24 9.64
C ALA A 125 -26.28 4.79 9.75
N GLU A 126 -27.01 4.28 8.75
CA GLU A 126 -27.49 2.89 8.72
C GLU A 126 -26.32 1.89 8.70
N ALA A 127 -25.32 2.12 7.83
CA ALA A 127 -24.12 1.29 7.77
C ALA A 127 -23.37 1.28 9.11
N THR A 128 -23.20 2.45 9.72
CA THR A 128 -22.54 2.62 11.02
C THR A 128 -23.30 1.91 12.15
N HIS A 129 -24.63 2.01 12.17
CA HIS A 129 -25.48 1.29 13.12
C HIS A 129 -25.38 -0.23 12.92
N GLY A 130 -25.31 -0.70 11.68
CA GLY A 130 -25.06 -2.11 11.35
C GLY A 130 -23.71 -2.61 11.89
N ALA A 131 -22.65 -1.83 11.68
CA ALA A 131 -21.32 -2.10 12.23
C ALA A 131 -21.34 -2.14 13.76
N PHE A 132 -21.98 -1.14 14.41
CA PHE A 132 -22.11 -1.06 15.86
C PHE A 132 -22.81 -2.28 16.46
N ARG A 133 -23.99 -2.68 15.93
CA ARG A 133 -24.72 -3.87 16.40
C ARG A 133 -23.88 -5.14 16.31
N THR A 134 -23.05 -5.25 15.29
CA THR A 134 -22.15 -6.39 15.08
C THR A 134 -21.00 -6.38 16.05
N ALA A 135 -20.42 -5.21 16.29
CA ALA A 135 -19.38 -5.00 17.29
C ALA A 135 -19.90 -5.36 18.70
N VAL A 136 -21.13 -4.97 19.07
CA VAL A 136 -21.75 -5.35 20.34
C VAL A 136 -21.86 -6.87 20.48
N ARG A 137 -22.34 -7.58 19.45
CA ARG A 137 -22.40 -9.06 19.46
C ARG A 137 -21.03 -9.71 19.57
N ARG A 138 -20.02 -9.18 18.86
CA ARG A 138 -18.62 -9.62 18.96
C ARG A 138 -18.08 -9.42 20.36
N THR A 139 -18.28 -8.23 20.94
CA THR A 139 -17.82 -7.88 22.28
C THR A 139 -18.50 -8.76 23.33
N ALA A 140 -19.82 -8.95 23.26
CA ALA A 140 -20.52 -9.85 24.18
C ALA A 140 -19.97 -11.29 24.11
N ALA A 141 -19.77 -11.85 22.92
CA ALA A 141 -19.19 -13.18 22.76
C ALA A 141 -17.74 -13.26 23.30
N ARG A 142 -16.95 -12.20 23.09
CA ARG A 142 -15.58 -12.10 23.63
C ARG A 142 -15.59 -12.00 25.16
N SER A 143 -16.49 -11.21 25.74
CA SER A 143 -16.62 -11.06 27.19
C SER A 143 -16.99 -12.38 27.86
N VAL A 144 -17.92 -13.15 27.29
CA VAL A 144 -18.27 -14.49 27.80
C VAL A 144 -17.05 -15.43 27.76
N LEU A 145 -16.29 -15.42 26.66
CA LEU A 145 -15.07 -16.23 26.55
C LEU A 145 -14.01 -15.83 27.59
N ILE A 146 -13.76 -14.53 27.76
CA ILE A 146 -12.79 -14.03 28.76
C ILE A 146 -13.26 -14.38 30.17
N ALA A 147 -14.54 -14.18 30.48
CA ALA A 147 -15.10 -14.53 31.79
C ALA A 147 -14.94 -16.04 32.07
N PHE A 148 -15.23 -16.90 31.09
CA PHE A 148 -14.99 -18.34 31.19
C PHE A 148 -13.52 -18.66 31.49
N ILE A 149 -12.58 -18.08 30.75
CA ILE A 149 -11.15 -18.31 30.94
C ILE A 149 -10.71 -17.86 32.35
N ILE A 150 -11.13 -16.67 32.80
CA ILE A 150 -10.78 -16.15 34.13
C ILE A 150 -11.34 -17.06 35.21
N ILE A 151 -12.64 -17.36 35.18
CA ILE A 151 -13.29 -18.21 36.19
C ILE A 151 -12.65 -19.60 36.21
N ALA A 152 -12.43 -20.22 35.05
CA ALA A 152 -11.85 -21.56 34.99
C ALA A 152 -10.39 -21.58 35.46
N THR A 153 -9.60 -20.57 35.11
CA THR A 153 -8.20 -20.45 35.56
C THR A 153 -8.12 -20.16 37.07
N SER A 154 -8.98 -19.28 37.60
CA SER A 154 -9.06 -19.00 39.04
C SER A 154 -9.54 -20.21 39.83
N ALA A 155 -10.54 -20.95 39.33
CA ALA A 155 -11.02 -22.19 39.95
C ALA A 155 -9.92 -23.26 39.96
N ALA A 156 -9.19 -23.42 38.85
CA ALA A 156 -8.04 -24.31 38.76
C ALA A 156 -6.93 -23.95 39.76
N LEU A 157 -6.60 -22.66 39.87
CA LEU A 157 -5.58 -22.17 40.82
C LEU A 157 -6.02 -22.41 42.27
N LEU A 158 -7.27 -22.08 42.62
CA LEU A 158 -7.82 -22.32 43.95
C LEU A 158 -7.85 -23.81 44.29
N TRP A 159 -8.23 -24.66 43.34
CA TRP A 159 -8.20 -26.11 43.50
C TRP A 159 -6.79 -26.63 43.74
N GLY A 160 -5.82 -26.18 42.92
CA GLY A 160 -4.41 -26.55 43.07
C GLY A 160 -3.84 -26.08 44.42
N LEU A 161 -4.19 -24.87 44.85
CA LEU A 161 -3.77 -24.34 46.15
C LEU A 161 -4.41 -25.12 47.31
N TYR A 162 -5.70 -25.43 47.23
CA TYR A 162 -6.38 -26.25 48.24
C TYR A 162 -5.70 -27.62 48.40
N GLN A 163 -5.45 -28.32 47.29
CA GLN A 163 -4.75 -29.61 47.31
C GLN A 163 -3.32 -29.48 47.86
N GLY A 164 -2.61 -28.44 47.45
CA GLY A 164 -1.29 -28.12 47.97
C GLY A 164 -1.29 -27.87 49.48
N THR A 165 -2.25 -27.10 49.99
CA THR A 165 -2.40 -26.83 51.43
C THR A 165 -2.70 -28.10 52.21
N GLN A 166 -3.59 -28.97 51.72
CA GLN A 166 -3.85 -30.28 52.36
C GLN A 166 -2.58 -31.13 52.40
N ALA A 167 -1.80 -31.16 51.31
CA ALA A 167 -0.52 -31.88 51.28
C ALA A 167 0.55 -31.32 52.24
N VAL A 168 0.50 -30.01 52.54
CA VAL A 168 1.35 -29.38 53.57
C VAL A 168 0.88 -29.79 54.98
N LEU A 169 -0.44 -29.76 55.23
CA LEU A 169 -1.01 -30.16 56.53
C LEU A 169 -0.72 -31.63 56.85
N ASP A 170 -0.78 -32.50 55.83
CA ASP A 170 -0.45 -33.92 55.93
C ASP A 170 1.07 -34.20 55.99
N GLY A 171 1.92 -33.17 55.98
CA GLY A 171 3.38 -33.29 56.06
C GLY A 171 4.06 -33.87 54.81
N ARG A 172 3.35 -34.00 53.68
CA ARG A 172 3.90 -34.59 52.43
C ARG A 172 4.79 -33.61 51.66
N ILE A 173 4.52 -32.31 51.77
CA ILE A 173 5.30 -31.23 51.16
C ILE A 173 5.50 -30.07 52.15
N SER A 174 6.54 -29.27 51.99
CA SER A 174 6.73 -28.05 52.80
C SER A 174 5.96 -26.85 52.21
N ALA A 175 5.66 -25.85 53.05
CA ALA A 175 5.07 -24.59 52.58
C ALA A 175 5.92 -23.88 51.51
N GLY A 176 7.25 -23.99 51.61
CA GLY A 176 8.18 -23.50 50.58
C GLY A 176 8.03 -24.23 49.24
N HIS A 177 7.82 -25.55 49.27
CA HIS A 177 7.54 -26.34 48.07
C HIS A 177 6.21 -25.94 47.41
N LEU A 178 5.20 -25.58 48.20
CA LEU A 178 3.95 -25.06 47.66
C LEU A 178 4.14 -23.68 47.01
N GLY A 179 4.84 -22.77 47.69
CA GLY A 179 5.14 -21.42 47.18
C GLY A 179 5.91 -21.43 45.86
N GLN A 180 7.00 -22.22 45.76
CA GLN A 180 7.75 -22.34 44.50
C GLN A 180 6.88 -22.88 43.35
N THR A 181 5.97 -23.82 43.63
CA THR A 181 5.11 -24.43 42.62
C THR A 181 4.17 -23.39 42.03
N VAL A 182 3.56 -22.55 42.88
CA VAL A 182 2.70 -21.45 42.44
C VAL A 182 3.47 -20.45 41.57
N VAL A 183 4.68 -20.07 41.97
CA VAL A 183 5.53 -19.15 41.21
C VAL A 183 5.88 -19.73 39.84
N TYR A 184 6.29 -20.99 39.76
CA TYR A 184 6.60 -21.64 38.48
C TYR A 184 5.38 -21.79 37.58
N VAL A 185 4.20 -22.08 38.13
CA VAL A 185 2.94 -22.12 37.35
C VAL A 185 2.60 -20.76 36.76
N ILE A 186 2.76 -19.67 37.53
CA ILE A 186 2.53 -18.29 37.03
C ILE A 186 3.52 -17.95 35.90
N ILE A 187 4.81 -18.27 36.10
CA ILE A 187 5.85 -18.05 35.07
C ILE A 187 5.52 -18.84 33.80
N LEU A 188 5.13 -20.11 33.94
CA LEU A 188 4.79 -20.98 32.82
C LEU A 188 3.57 -20.45 32.06
N ALA A 189 2.50 -20.06 32.76
CA ALA A 189 1.30 -19.50 32.15
C ALA A 189 1.59 -18.18 31.40
N GLY A 190 2.37 -17.29 32.01
CA GLY A 190 2.80 -16.03 31.37
C GLY A 190 3.66 -16.27 30.14
N ALA A 191 4.59 -17.24 30.21
CA ALA A 191 5.42 -17.63 29.08
C ALA A 191 4.59 -18.13 27.90
N PHE A 192 3.61 -19.02 28.13
CA PHE A 192 2.71 -19.50 27.09
C PHE A 192 1.86 -18.39 26.47
N ALA A 193 1.38 -17.43 27.27
CA ALA A 193 0.62 -16.29 26.77
C ALA A 193 1.46 -15.43 25.80
N VAL A 194 2.68 -15.05 26.21
CA VAL A 194 3.58 -14.25 25.37
C VAL A 194 4.04 -15.03 24.14
N LEU A 195 4.36 -16.31 24.27
CA LEU A 195 4.72 -17.16 23.13
C LEU A 195 3.59 -17.26 22.11
N GLY A 196 2.33 -17.31 22.57
CA GLY A 196 1.15 -17.28 21.70
C GLY A 196 1.03 -15.97 20.92
N GLU A 197 1.30 -14.83 21.56
CA GLU A 197 1.34 -13.52 20.90
C GLU A 197 2.46 -13.44 19.87
N VAL A 198 3.68 -13.83 20.26
CA VAL A 198 4.86 -13.85 19.37
C VAL A 198 4.63 -14.76 18.16
N TYR A 199 4.00 -15.92 18.36
CA TYR A 199 3.64 -16.80 17.24
C TYR A 199 2.67 -16.12 16.26
N GLY A 200 1.67 -15.38 16.77
CA GLY A 200 0.77 -14.58 15.96
C GLY A 200 1.48 -13.46 15.20
N ASP A 201 2.45 -12.79 15.83
CA ASP A 201 3.29 -11.78 15.19
C ASP A 201 4.14 -12.37 14.06
N LEU A 202 4.78 -13.52 14.31
CA LEU A 202 5.59 -14.24 13.32
C LEU A 202 4.77 -14.63 12.09
N LEU A 203 3.56 -15.16 12.26
CA LEU A 203 2.68 -15.51 11.14
C LEU A 203 2.27 -14.28 10.32
N ARG A 204 1.97 -13.15 10.98
CA ARG A 204 1.65 -11.89 10.29
C ARG A 204 2.84 -11.34 9.53
N ALA A 205 4.02 -11.35 10.15
CA ALA A 205 5.26 -10.91 9.51
C ALA A 205 5.65 -11.81 8.34
N ALA A 206 5.43 -13.13 8.42
CA ALA A 206 5.68 -14.03 7.31
C ALA A 206 4.86 -13.63 6.06
N GLY A 207 3.55 -13.41 6.19
CA GLY A 207 2.70 -12.96 5.08
C GLY A 207 3.03 -11.54 4.60
N ALA A 208 3.43 -10.65 5.50
CA ALA A 208 3.92 -9.31 5.14
C ALA A 208 5.23 -9.38 4.33
N THR A 209 6.18 -10.21 4.75
CA THR A 209 7.43 -10.47 4.04
C THR A 209 7.17 -11.05 2.66
N GLU A 210 6.26 -12.00 2.51
CA GLU A 210 5.89 -12.57 1.20
C GLU A 210 5.46 -11.48 0.21
N ARG A 211 4.52 -10.61 0.61
CA ARG A 211 4.07 -9.47 -0.22
C ARG A 211 5.15 -8.45 -0.51
N LEU A 212 6.08 -8.22 0.43
CA LEU A 212 7.24 -7.35 0.21
C LEU A 212 8.22 -7.98 -0.78
N MET A 213 8.45 -9.29 -0.69
CA MET A 213 9.31 -10.01 -1.61
C MET A 213 8.71 -10.08 -3.01
N GLU A 214 7.38 -10.24 -3.15
CA GLU A 214 6.69 -10.07 -4.44
C GLU A 214 6.98 -8.69 -5.04
N LEU A 215 6.84 -7.63 -4.23
CA LEU A 215 7.08 -6.26 -4.67
C LEU A 215 8.54 -6.02 -5.05
N LEU A 216 9.51 -6.64 -4.35
CA LEU A 216 10.94 -6.52 -4.63
C LEU A 216 11.39 -7.34 -5.85
N HIS A 217 10.71 -8.44 -6.13
CA HIS A 217 10.99 -9.30 -7.29
C HIS A 217 10.22 -8.89 -8.55
N ALA A 218 9.22 -8.01 -8.43
CA ALA A 218 8.51 -7.46 -9.57
C ALA A 218 9.50 -6.83 -10.56
N ARG A 219 9.43 -7.20 -11.83
CA ARG A 219 10.24 -6.61 -12.90
C ARG A 219 9.34 -5.87 -13.87
N SER A 220 9.83 -4.73 -14.34
CA SER A 220 9.13 -3.98 -15.38
C SER A 220 9.24 -4.78 -16.68
N PRO A 221 8.14 -4.99 -17.43
CA PRO A 221 8.22 -5.59 -18.75
C PRO A 221 9.01 -4.71 -19.73
N VAL A 222 9.05 -3.39 -19.48
CA VAL A 222 9.81 -2.43 -20.27
C VAL A 222 11.08 -2.05 -19.50
N GLU A 223 12.23 -2.51 -19.98
CA GLU A 223 13.56 -2.19 -19.46
C GLU A 223 14.42 -1.52 -20.54
N SER A 224 15.45 -0.79 -20.10
CA SER A 224 16.46 -0.28 -21.06
C SER A 224 17.30 -1.45 -21.59
N PRO A 225 17.61 -1.49 -22.89
CA PRO A 225 18.47 -2.52 -23.46
C PRO A 225 19.87 -2.46 -22.83
N ALA A 226 20.53 -3.62 -22.71
CA ALA A 226 21.85 -3.72 -22.11
C ALA A 226 22.93 -2.94 -22.87
N ALA A 227 22.81 -2.88 -24.20
CA ALA A 227 23.65 -2.09 -25.09
C ALA A 227 22.74 -1.14 -25.90
N PRO A 228 22.41 0.05 -25.35
CA PRO A 228 21.54 1.00 -26.04
C PRO A 228 22.25 1.65 -27.22
N GLU A 229 21.52 1.80 -28.33
CA GLU A 229 21.99 2.60 -29.45
C GLU A 229 21.97 4.09 -29.07
N THR A 230 23.12 4.75 -29.26
CA THR A 230 23.24 6.19 -29.05
C THR A 230 22.81 6.92 -30.31
N VAL A 231 21.70 7.66 -30.19
CA VAL A 231 21.26 8.58 -31.23
C VAL A 231 21.60 9.99 -30.77
N PRO A 232 22.20 10.86 -31.61
CA PRO A 232 22.41 12.28 -31.29
C PRO A 232 21.09 13.06 -31.35
N LEU A 233 20.93 14.07 -30.50
CA LEU A 233 19.72 14.91 -30.47
C LEU A 233 19.66 15.75 -31.76
N PRO A 234 18.59 15.67 -32.56
CA PRO A 234 18.47 16.45 -33.78
C PRO A 234 18.25 17.94 -33.47
N ALA A 235 18.84 18.82 -34.28
CA ALA A 235 18.66 20.27 -34.13
C ALA A 235 17.34 20.79 -34.71
N GLY A 236 16.69 20.04 -35.62
CA GLY A 236 15.50 20.47 -36.38
C GLY A 236 14.20 19.72 -36.05
N GLY A 237 14.12 19.10 -34.87
CA GLY A 237 13.00 18.23 -34.48
C GLY A 237 13.24 16.75 -34.79
N SER A 238 12.41 15.87 -34.23
CA SER A 238 12.56 14.41 -34.41
C SER A 238 11.59 13.86 -35.45
N ARG A 239 12.03 12.88 -36.25
CA ARG A 239 11.15 12.09 -37.12
C ARG A 239 10.48 11.00 -36.30
N VAL A 240 9.18 10.79 -36.47
CA VAL A 240 8.42 9.72 -35.81
C VAL A 240 7.85 8.77 -36.83
N GLN A 241 7.95 7.47 -36.59
CA GLN A 241 7.35 6.45 -37.44
C GLN A 241 6.77 5.30 -36.60
N LEU A 242 5.50 4.99 -36.84
CA LEU A 242 4.78 3.83 -36.35
C LEU A 242 4.43 2.98 -37.56
N ASP A 243 4.87 1.72 -37.57
CA ASP A 243 4.63 0.79 -38.65
C ASP A 243 3.79 -0.39 -38.15
N ASP A 244 2.57 -0.52 -38.68
CA ASP A 244 1.62 -1.62 -38.44
C ASP A 244 1.39 -1.98 -36.95
N ILE A 245 1.17 -0.94 -36.13
CA ILE A 245 1.06 -1.10 -34.67
C ILE A 245 -0.25 -1.78 -34.29
N THR A 246 -0.13 -2.92 -33.61
CA THR A 246 -1.23 -3.56 -32.89
C THR A 246 -0.91 -3.57 -31.40
N PHE A 247 -1.81 -2.99 -30.59
CA PHE A 247 -1.61 -2.86 -29.15
C PHE A 247 -2.86 -3.20 -28.34
N HIS A 248 -2.65 -3.97 -27.26
CA HIS A 248 -3.65 -4.31 -26.24
C HIS A 248 -3.13 -3.94 -24.86
N TYR A 249 -3.95 -3.26 -24.05
CA TYR A 249 -3.60 -3.00 -22.65
C TYR A 249 -3.58 -4.31 -21.84
N PRO A 250 -2.62 -4.50 -20.92
CA PRO A 250 -2.58 -5.69 -20.06
C PRO A 250 -3.86 -5.87 -19.23
N SER A 251 -4.49 -4.77 -18.83
CA SER A 251 -5.76 -4.75 -18.11
C SER A 251 -6.97 -5.16 -18.95
N ARG A 252 -6.86 -5.16 -20.29
CA ARG A 252 -7.95 -5.48 -21.24
C ARG A 252 -7.41 -6.24 -22.48
N PRO A 253 -6.88 -7.46 -22.31
CA PRO A 253 -6.17 -8.17 -23.39
C PRO A 253 -7.07 -8.52 -24.59
N ALA A 254 -8.38 -8.69 -24.38
CA ALA A 254 -9.32 -9.08 -25.44
C ALA A 254 -9.69 -7.93 -26.40
N THR A 255 -9.39 -6.67 -26.06
CA THR A 255 -9.79 -5.51 -26.88
C THR A 255 -8.56 -4.76 -27.35
N ALA A 256 -8.37 -4.68 -28.67
CA ALA A 256 -7.29 -3.90 -29.26
C ALA A 256 -7.55 -2.40 -29.05
N ALA A 257 -6.56 -1.69 -28.50
CA ALA A 257 -6.57 -0.24 -28.42
C ALA A 257 -6.05 0.40 -29.72
N LEU A 258 -5.14 -0.27 -30.42
CA LEU A 258 -4.67 0.04 -31.77
C LEU A 258 -4.63 -1.27 -32.56
N ALA A 259 -5.05 -1.25 -33.83
CA ALA A 259 -5.05 -2.42 -34.71
C ALA A 259 -4.50 -2.03 -36.09
N GLY A 260 -3.29 -2.48 -36.41
CA GLY A 260 -2.60 -2.21 -37.68
C GLY A 260 -2.38 -0.72 -38.00
N VAL A 261 -2.10 0.11 -36.99
CA VAL A 261 -1.99 1.56 -37.17
C VAL A 261 -0.59 1.94 -37.66
N SER A 262 -0.53 2.66 -38.79
CA SER A 262 0.71 3.24 -39.31
C SER A 262 0.63 4.77 -39.33
N LEU A 263 1.69 5.44 -38.90
CA LEU A 263 1.78 6.91 -38.82
C LEU A 263 3.23 7.33 -39.08
N SER A 264 3.44 8.39 -39.85
CA SER A 264 4.74 9.03 -40.01
C SER A 264 4.61 10.53 -39.81
N ALA A 265 5.55 11.13 -39.08
CA ALA A 265 5.68 12.58 -38.92
C ALA A 265 7.13 13.00 -39.23
N ALA A 266 7.28 13.98 -40.11
CA ALA A 266 8.57 14.54 -40.49
C ALA A 266 9.11 15.51 -39.41
N PRO A 267 10.44 15.73 -39.34
CA PRO A 267 11.01 16.74 -38.45
C PRO A 267 10.39 18.13 -38.69
N GLY A 268 9.95 18.78 -37.61
CA GLY A 268 9.31 20.10 -37.65
C GLY A 268 7.85 20.09 -38.12
N GLU A 269 7.29 18.93 -38.46
CA GLU A 269 5.88 18.79 -38.84
C GLU A 269 4.98 18.76 -37.59
N THR A 270 3.88 19.51 -37.64
CA THR A 270 2.83 19.44 -36.61
C THR A 270 1.72 18.51 -37.08
N VAL A 271 1.59 17.35 -36.45
CA VAL A 271 0.56 16.36 -36.76
C VAL A 271 -0.56 16.39 -35.72
N ALA A 272 -1.80 16.46 -36.18
CA ALA A 272 -2.98 16.40 -35.31
C ALA A 272 -3.69 15.03 -35.43
N LEU A 273 -3.77 14.30 -34.32
CA LEU A 273 -4.54 13.05 -34.24
C LEU A 273 -5.98 13.33 -33.82
N VAL A 274 -6.91 13.19 -34.76
CA VAL A 274 -8.35 13.43 -34.55
C VAL A 274 -9.14 12.12 -34.61
N GLY A 275 -10.18 12.01 -33.79
CA GLY A 275 -11.03 10.82 -33.75
C GLY A 275 -11.90 10.76 -32.50
N ALA A 276 -12.87 9.86 -32.49
CA ALA A 276 -13.79 9.66 -31.37
C ALA A 276 -13.06 9.36 -30.04
N SER A 277 -13.75 9.57 -28.91
CA SER A 277 -13.24 9.13 -27.60
C SER A 277 -12.97 7.63 -27.63
N GLY A 278 -11.84 7.19 -27.06
CA GLY A 278 -11.43 5.78 -27.09
C GLY A 278 -10.74 5.28 -28.36
N ALA A 279 -10.57 6.11 -29.40
CA ALA A 279 -9.89 5.73 -30.65
C ALA A 279 -8.36 5.52 -30.54
N GLY A 280 -7.80 5.32 -29.35
CA GLY A 280 -6.37 5.05 -29.16
C GLY A 280 -5.42 6.25 -29.26
N LYS A 281 -5.92 7.49 -29.33
CA LYS A 281 -5.08 8.71 -29.42
C LYS A 281 -4.04 8.80 -28.30
N SER A 282 -4.48 8.66 -27.04
CA SER A 282 -3.59 8.68 -25.88
C SER A 282 -2.63 7.49 -25.87
N THR A 283 -3.03 6.36 -26.43
CA THR A 283 -2.21 5.14 -26.56
C THR A 283 -1.00 5.37 -27.46
N VAL A 284 -1.15 6.12 -28.56
CA VAL A 284 -0.02 6.49 -29.43
C VAL A 284 1.07 7.22 -28.64
N PHE A 285 0.71 8.22 -27.83
CA PHE A 285 1.67 8.95 -27.00
C PHE A 285 2.34 8.06 -25.93
N GLN A 286 1.58 7.12 -25.35
CA GLN A 286 2.11 6.17 -24.37
C GLN A 286 3.13 5.20 -24.99
N LEU A 287 2.93 4.79 -26.24
CA LEU A 287 3.89 3.97 -26.99
C LEU A 287 5.14 4.76 -27.40
N LEU A 288 4.99 6.04 -27.79
CA LEU A 288 6.14 6.91 -28.09
C LEU A 288 7.05 7.12 -26.88
N LEU A 289 6.47 7.28 -25.68
CA LEU A 289 7.21 7.35 -24.41
C LEU A 289 7.70 5.99 -23.92
N ARG A 290 7.36 4.92 -24.65
CA ARG A 290 7.62 3.52 -24.33
C ARG A 290 7.24 3.22 -22.88
N PHE A 291 6.00 3.54 -22.53
CA PHE A 291 5.37 3.06 -21.30
C PHE A 291 4.89 1.61 -21.46
N TYR A 292 4.62 1.20 -22.69
CA TYR A 292 4.30 -0.16 -23.12
C TYR A 292 5.07 -0.46 -24.40
N ASP A 293 5.36 -1.74 -24.62
CA ASP A 293 5.83 -2.24 -25.92
C ASP A 293 4.62 -2.79 -26.70
N PRO A 294 4.50 -2.53 -28.02
CA PRO A 294 3.40 -3.04 -28.83
C PRO A 294 3.52 -4.56 -29.01
N GLN A 295 2.38 -5.26 -29.15
CA GLN A 295 2.37 -6.71 -29.42
C GLN A 295 2.76 -7.03 -30.87
N ALA A 296 2.50 -6.12 -31.81
CA ALA A 296 2.97 -6.21 -33.19
C ALA A 296 3.27 -4.83 -33.77
N GLY A 297 4.10 -4.80 -34.81
CA GLY A 297 4.59 -3.57 -35.43
C GLY A 297 5.84 -2.99 -34.76
N ARG A 298 6.25 -1.80 -35.19
CA ARG A 298 7.46 -1.12 -34.68
C ARG A 298 7.24 0.38 -34.52
N VAL A 299 7.72 0.94 -33.41
CA VAL A 299 7.81 2.39 -33.19
C VAL A 299 9.27 2.80 -33.31
N SER A 300 9.55 3.83 -34.11
CA SER A 300 10.89 4.37 -34.28
C SER A 300 10.89 5.89 -34.23
N ILE A 301 12.00 6.44 -33.72
CA ILE A 301 12.29 7.87 -33.67
C ILE A 301 13.65 8.09 -34.30
N ASP A 302 13.74 9.03 -35.25
CA ASP A 302 14.95 9.32 -36.02
C ASP A 302 15.56 8.08 -36.69
N GLY A 303 14.71 7.15 -37.15
CA GLY A 303 15.12 5.91 -37.81
C GLY A 303 15.61 4.79 -36.88
N VAL A 304 15.64 5.03 -35.57
CA VAL A 304 16.03 4.02 -34.57
C VAL A 304 14.81 3.58 -33.80
N ALA A 305 14.65 2.27 -33.64
CA ALA A 305 13.52 1.71 -32.91
C ALA A 305 13.60 2.07 -31.41
N VAL A 306 12.47 2.43 -30.82
CA VAL A 306 12.43 2.90 -29.41
C VAL A 306 12.82 1.81 -28.41
N ASP A 307 12.73 0.55 -28.81
CA ASP A 307 13.16 -0.63 -28.04
C ASP A 307 14.68 -0.77 -27.95
N ARG A 308 15.42 -0.20 -28.90
CA ARG A 308 16.89 -0.17 -28.96
C ARG A 308 17.51 1.05 -28.28
N MET A 309 16.70 2.05 -27.92
CA MET A 309 17.16 3.22 -27.16
C MET A 309 17.11 2.96 -25.64
N SER A 310 17.99 3.61 -24.88
CA SER A 310 17.79 3.68 -23.43
C SER A 310 16.55 4.53 -23.11
N LEU A 311 15.78 4.15 -22.10
CA LEU A 311 14.56 4.87 -21.73
C LEU A 311 14.83 6.33 -21.35
N ALA A 312 15.98 6.59 -20.72
CA ALA A 312 16.41 7.94 -20.37
C ALA A 312 16.68 8.79 -21.63
N ALA A 313 17.39 8.25 -22.62
CA ALA A 313 17.67 8.95 -23.87
C ALA A 313 16.39 9.20 -24.68
N LEU A 314 15.52 8.19 -24.78
CA LEU A 314 14.23 8.30 -25.45
C LEU A 314 13.36 9.38 -24.79
N ARG A 315 13.14 9.30 -23.47
CA ARG A 315 12.25 10.24 -22.77
C ARG A 315 12.84 11.63 -22.66
N LYS A 316 14.16 11.81 -22.75
CA LYS A 316 14.78 13.15 -22.85
C LYS A 316 14.42 13.86 -24.16
N ARG A 317 14.15 13.11 -25.23
CA ARG A 317 13.77 13.62 -26.56
C ARG A 317 12.31 14.08 -26.66
N ILE A 318 11.48 13.71 -25.69
CA ILE A 318 10.02 13.87 -25.76
C ILE A 318 9.55 14.79 -24.64
N GLY A 319 9.04 15.97 -24.98
CA GLY A 319 8.17 16.79 -24.16
C GLY A 319 6.78 16.13 -24.10
N LEU A 320 6.07 16.30 -23.00
CA LEU A 320 4.69 15.83 -22.91
C LEU A 320 3.90 16.83 -22.09
N VAL A 321 2.78 17.26 -22.64
CA VAL A 321 1.72 17.94 -21.88
C VAL A 321 0.57 16.95 -21.70
N PRO A 322 0.42 16.34 -20.51
CA PRO A 322 -0.64 15.36 -20.28
C PRO A 322 -2.01 16.03 -20.34
N GLN A 323 -3.03 15.28 -20.76
CA GLN A 323 -4.43 15.73 -20.80
C GLN A 323 -4.89 16.25 -19.43
N ASP A 324 -4.60 15.49 -18.38
CA ASP A 324 -4.81 15.90 -16.99
C ASP A 324 -3.49 16.44 -16.42
N ALA A 325 -3.40 17.76 -16.29
CA ALA A 325 -2.22 18.42 -15.75
C ALA A 325 -2.04 18.10 -14.26
N VAL A 326 -1.01 17.29 -13.95
CA VAL A 326 -0.64 16.94 -12.58
C VAL A 326 0.40 17.91 -12.02
N ILE A 327 0.03 18.53 -10.89
CA ILE A 327 0.89 19.38 -10.08
C ILE A 327 1.35 18.58 -8.86
N PHE A 328 2.65 18.53 -8.63
CA PHE A 328 3.24 17.90 -7.46
C PHE A 328 3.15 18.85 -6.26
N SER A 329 3.08 18.29 -5.05
CA SER A 329 3.14 19.07 -3.81
C SER A 329 4.50 19.77 -3.72
N GLY A 330 4.49 21.08 -3.92
CA GLY A 330 5.67 21.93 -3.98
C GLY A 330 5.29 23.34 -4.43
N SER A 331 6.31 24.18 -4.63
CA SER A 331 6.13 25.53 -5.16
C SER A 331 5.81 25.53 -6.66
N ALA A 332 5.35 26.66 -7.19
CA ALA A 332 5.18 26.84 -8.63
C ALA A 332 6.54 26.72 -9.35
N LEU A 333 7.61 27.27 -8.75
CA LEU A 333 8.98 27.19 -9.26
C LEU A 333 9.44 25.72 -9.44
N GLU A 334 9.31 24.92 -8.38
CA GLU A 334 9.72 23.50 -8.39
C GLU A 334 8.90 22.68 -9.39
N ASN A 335 7.61 22.98 -9.52
CA ASN A 335 6.74 22.28 -10.45
C ASN A 335 7.14 22.50 -11.92
N ILE A 336 7.60 23.71 -12.27
CA ILE A 336 8.10 23.99 -13.63
C ILE A 336 9.50 23.39 -13.80
N ARG A 337 10.40 23.58 -12.82
CA ARG A 337 11.76 23.04 -12.79
C ARG A 337 11.82 21.51 -12.89
N TYR A 338 10.75 20.81 -12.51
CA TYR A 338 10.63 19.36 -12.70
C TYR A 338 10.92 18.89 -14.13
N GLY A 339 10.68 19.73 -15.14
CA GLY A 339 10.98 19.42 -16.55
C GLY A 339 12.48 19.33 -16.85
N ARG A 340 13.30 20.10 -16.13
CA ARG A 340 14.77 20.14 -16.23
C ARG A 340 15.36 20.57 -14.88
N PRO A 341 15.74 19.61 -13.99
CA PRO A 341 16.17 19.91 -12.63
C PRO A 341 17.36 20.89 -12.52
N ASP A 342 18.27 20.84 -13.49
CA ASP A 342 19.47 21.68 -13.54
C ASP A 342 19.22 23.08 -14.16
N ALA A 343 17.96 23.43 -14.47
CA ALA A 343 17.61 24.74 -15.04
C ALA A 343 17.73 25.87 -14.01
N SER A 344 18.26 27.02 -14.46
CA SER A 344 18.33 28.23 -13.63
C SER A 344 16.92 28.76 -13.30
N ASP A 345 16.82 29.66 -12.32
CA ASP A 345 15.57 30.40 -12.06
C ASP A 345 15.14 31.21 -13.27
N GLU A 346 16.09 31.82 -13.99
CA GLU A 346 15.83 32.60 -15.21
C GLU A 346 15.21 31.76 -16.33
N ASP A 347 15.71 30.54 -16.54
CA ASP A 347 15.14 29.60 -17.50
C ASP A 347 13.69 29.25 -17.15
N VAL A 348 13.42 29.05 -15.85
CA VAL A 348 12.08 28.73 -15.34
C VAL A 348 11.13 29.90 -15.56
N TYR A 349 11.55 31.13 -15.28
CA TYR A 349 10.76 32.34 -15.55
C TYR A 349 10.50 32.53 -17.04
N ALA A 350 11.50 32.29 -17.90
CA ALA A 350 11.34 32.37 -19.34
C ALA A 350 10.32 31.33 -19.86
N ALA A 351 10.40 30.09 -19.38
CA ALA A 351 9.45 29.04 -19.73
C ALA A 351 8.02 29.34 -19.23
N ALA A 352 7.89 29.88 -18.02
CA ALA A 352 6.60 30.31 -17.47
C ALA A 352 6.00 31.48 -18.28
N HIS A 353 6.82 32.43 -18.73
CA HIS A 353 6.36 33.52 -19.57
C HIS A 353 5.91 33.03 -20.95
N ALA A 354 6.68 32.13 -21.58
CA ALA A 354 6.33 31.52 -22.87
C ALA A 354 5.02 30.70 -22.82
N ALA A 355 4.72 30.09 -21.65
CA ALA A 355 3.49 29.34 -21.42
C ALA A 355 2.32 30.18 -20.88
N PHE A 356 2.46 31.51 -20.83
CA PHE A 356 1.47 32.44 -20.25
C PHE A 356 1.11 32.11 -18.79
N ALA A 357 2.05 31.54 -18.05
CA ALA A 357 1.91 31.17 -16.64
C ALA A 357 2.45 32.25 -15.68
N ASP A 358 3.40 33.07 -16.12
CA ASP A 358 4.08 34.06 -15.26
C ASP A 358 3.13 35.03 -14.56
N GLU A 359 2.19 35.63 -15.30
CA GLU A 359 1.27 36.66 -14.76
C GLU A 359 0.45 36.14 -13.57
N PHE A 360 -0.18 34.96 -13.72
CA PHE A 360 -0.99 34.42 -12.63
C PHE A 360 -0.12 33.89 -11.49
N ILE A 361 1.08 33.37 -11.77
CA ILE A 361 2.00 32.89 -10.73
C ILE A 361 2.44 34.08 -9.87
N ARG A 362 2.78 35.22 -10.47
CA ARG A 362 3.16 36.45 -9.75
C ARG A 362 2.00 37.04 -8.93
N ALA A 363 0.76 36.83 -9.35
CA ALA A 363 -0.42 37.24 -8.61
C ALA A 363 -0.71 36.36 -7.38
N LEU A 364 -0.04 35.21 -7.23
CA LEU A 364 -0.17 34.39 -6.02
C LEU A 364 0.53 35.08 -4.83
N PRO A 365 0.10 34.81 -3.58
CA PRO A 365 0.61 35.48 -2.38
C PRO A 365 2.14 35.47 -2.23
N GLU A 366 2.81 34.39 -2.64
CA GLU A 366 4.26 34.21 -2.56
C GLU A 366 4.90 34.09 -3.95
N GLY A 367 4.18 34.49 -5.01
CA GLY A 367 4.65 34.37 -6.38
C GLY A 367 5.02 32.93 -6.75
N TYR A 368 6.21 32.76 -7.33
CA TYR A 368 6.78 31.46 -7.68
C TYR A 368 7.06 30.54 -6.47
N GLY A 369 7.23 31.10 -5.28
CA GLY A 369 7.42 30.35 -4.03
C GLY A 369 6.12 29.72 -3.51
N THR A 370 4.96 30.14 -4.02
CA THR A 370 3.65 29.71 -3.51
C THR A 370 3.51 28.20 -3.52
N PHE A 371 3.26 27.63 -2.34
CA PHE A 371 2.93 26.22 -2.19
C PHE A 371 1.56 25.90 -2.82
N LEU A 372 1.57 25.06 -3.86
CA LEU A 372 0.39 24.77 -4.68
C LEU A 372 -0.52 23.67 -4.10
N GLY A 373 -0.06 22.96 -3.07
CA GLY A 373 -0.79 21.86 -2.44
C GLY A 373 -0.84 20.58 -3.28
N GLU A 374 -1.40 19.51 -2.72
CA GLU A 374 -1.53 18.23 -3.41
C GLU A 374 -2.39 18.36 -4.66
N ARG A 375 -1.93 17.84 -5.80
CA ARG A 375 -2.62 17.89 -7.10
C ARG A 375 -2.99 19.31 -7.57
N GLY A 376 -2.41 20.36 -6.97
CA GLY A 376 -2.68 21.74 -7.34
C GLY A 376 -4.13 22.17 -7.11
N VAL A 377 -4.78 21.69 -6.03
CA VAL A 377 -6.18 22.02 -5.69
C VAL A 377 -6.42 23.53 -5.57
N ARG A 378 -5.38 24.32 -5.29
CA ARG A 378 -5.45 25.79 -5.20
C ARG A 378 -5.51 26.50 -6.55
N LEU A 379 -5.39 25.77 -7.66
CA LEU A 379 -5.34 26.32 -9.01
C LEU A 379 -6.58 25.95 -9.81
N SER A 380 -6.96 26.79 -10.77
CA SER A 380 -7.94 26.43 -11.79
C SER A 380 -7.37 25.38 -12.76
N GLY A 381 -8.24 24.69 -13.50
CA GLY A 381 -7.81 23.70 -14.51
C GLY A 381 -6.85 24.30 -15.55
N GLY A 382 -7.18 25.49 -16.07
CA GLY A 382 -6.34 26.20 -17.03
C GLY A 382 -5.00 26.65 -16.45
N GLN A 383 -4.95 27.02 -15.15
CA GLN A 383 -3.68 27.35 -14.49
C GLN A 383 -2.78 26.11 -14.35
N ARG A 384 -3.34 24.95 -13.95
CA ARG A 384 -2.58 23.69 -13.92
C ARG A 384 -2.02 23.33 -15.29
N GLN A 385 -2.83 23.48 -16.34
CA GLN A 385 -2.42 23.19 -17.71
C GLN A 385 -1.29 24.11 -18.18
N ARG A 386 -1.35 25.41 -17.88
CA ARG A 386 -0.26 26.35 -18.21
C ARG A 386 1.05 26.02 -17.50
N ILE A 387 1.01 25.56 -16.24
CA ILE A 387 2.22 25.06 -15.56
C ILE A 387 2.76 23.78 -16.22
N ALA A 388 1.89 22.86 -16.65
CA ALA A 388 2.31 21.67 -17.37
C ALA A 388 2.95 22.00 -18.73
N ILE A 389 2.41 23.01 -19.45
CA ILE A 389 3.00 23.53 -20.68
C ILE A 389 4.37 24.16 -20.40
N ALA A 390 4.50 25.00 -19.37
CA ALA A 390 5.78 25.60 -18.97
C ALA A 390 6.84 24.52 -18.66
N ARG A 391 6.44 23.44 -17.96
CA ARG A 391 7.29 22.28 -17.67
C ARG A 391 7.78 21.59 -18.96
N ALA A 392 6.90 21.41 -19.94
CA ALA A 392 7.25 20.81 -21.23
C ALA A 392 8.15 21.74 -22.06
N MET A 393 7.89 23.05 -22.07
CA MET A 393 8.72 24.05 -22.74
C MET A 393 10.12 24.14 -22.14
N LEU A 394 10.25 24.14 -20.80
CA LEU A 394 11.55 24.17 -20.11
C LEU A 394 12.44 22.98 -20.48
N LYS A 395 11.83 21.82 -20.68
CA LYS A 395 12.54 20.60 -21.11
C LYS A 395 13.19 20.78 -22.49
N ASN A 396 12.61 21.63 -23.35
CA ASN A 396 13.09 21.97 -24.68
C ASN A 396 13.46 20.73 -25.52
N ALA A 397 12.52 19.79 -25.60
CA ALA A 397 12.71 18.52 -26.27
C ALA A 397 12.41 18.63 -27.78
N PRO A 398 13.11 17.88 -28.66
CA PRO A 398 12.92 17.93 -30.11
C PRO A 398 11.60 17.31 -30.61
N LEU A 399 10.87 16.59 -29.77
CA LEU A 399 9.50 16.13 -29.99
C LEU A 399 8.66 16.61 -28.81
N LEU A 400 7.48 17.20 -29.06
CA LEU A 400 6.59 17.76 -28.02
C LEU A 400 5.25 17.02 -27.95
#